data_AF-A0A382XID7-F1
#
_entry.id   AF-A0A382XID7-F1
#
_cell.length_a   1.000
_cell.length_b   1.000
_cell.length_c   1.000
_cell.angle_alpha   90.00
_cell.angle_beta   90.00
_cell.angle_gamma   90.00
#
_symmetry.space_group_name_H-M   'P 1'
#
loop_
_entity.id
_entity.type
_entity.pdbx_description
1 polymer ?
#
loop_
_entity_poly.entity_id
_entity_poly.type
_entity_poly.pdbx_seq_one_letter_code
_entity_poly.pdbx_strand_id
1 'polypeptide(L)'
;MPSHCAAGLLRTLTVALVLSLVSGCLRSATKDTVDWQERLEPAPATQVKETVKDADAVASPVVIRDLAEAEPESSAWTFLERALDAKDVQAELLFLAAAKRFLQATRYEQAEIILARTQYRNAESWVIDQHKLLTAALALAGENPSAAWRLLADTEDVELDYGQRRLRYDLQFQTLFAQEKHHEALALIGNLSLKDSTPEHTDSLL
;
A
#
# COMPACT_ATOMS: atom_id res chain seq x y z
N MET A 1 22.72 39.82 -51.07
CA MET A 1 21.87 39.11 -52.05
C MET A 1 21.98 37.63 -51.76
N PRO A 2 20.87 36.96 -51.38
CA PRO A 2 20.87 35.61 -50.86
C PRO A 2 20.48 34.57 -51.92
N SER A 3 20.98 33.35 -51.74
CA SER A 3 20.41 32.13 -52.31
C SER A 3 20.10 31.18 -51.16
N HIS A 4 18.86 31.20 -50.70
CA HIS A 4 18.27 30.17 -49.84
C HIS A 4 17.76 29.04 -50.72
N CYS A 5 17.97 27.79 -50.32
CA CYS A 5 17.01 26.72 -50.58
C CYS A 5 17.27 25.51 -49.68
N ALA A 6 16.17 25.03 -49.07
CA ALA A 6 15.95 23.66 -48.61
C ALA A 6 16.69 23.16 -47.35
N ALA A 7 16.27 23.63 -46.17
CA ALA A 7 16.27 22.80 -44.95
C ALA A 7 15.12 23.19 -43.99
N GLY A 8 13.99 23.65 -44.54
CA GLY A 8 12.81 24.07 -43.78
C GLY A 8 11.57 23.42 -44.37
N LEU A 9 11.40 22.10 -44.20
CA LEU A 9 10.22 21.36 -44.66
C LEU A 9 10.02 20.03 -43.93
N LEU A 10 10.40 19.95 -42.65
CA LEU A 10 10.13 18.78 -41.79
C LEU A 10 9.51 19.15 -40.42
N ARG A 11 9.03 20.40 -40.26
CA ARG A 11 8.48 20.90 -38.98
C ARG A 11 6.99 21.26 -39.00
N THR A 12 6.24 20.82 -40.01
CA THR A 12 4.83 21.20 -40.20
C THR A 12 3.86 20.02 -40.33
N LEU A 13 4.16 18.86 -39.70
CA LEU A 13 3.32 17.66 -39.81
C LEU A 13 2.97 16.95 -38.49
N THR A 14 3.16 17.60 -37.34
CA THR A 14 2.78 17.05 -36.01
C THR A 14 2.05 18.06 -35.12
N VAL A 15 1.16 18.88 -35.71
CA VAL A 15 0.23 19.76 -34.95
C VAL A 15 -1.25 19.43 -35.24
N ALA A 16 -1.53 18.39 -36.03
CA ALA A 16 -2.90 18.04 -36.45
C ALA A 16 -3.45 16.74 -35.83
N LEU A 17 -2.98 16.33 -34.64
CA LEU A 17 -3.49 15.12 -33.94
C LEU A 17 -4.01 15.39 -32.52
N VAL A 18 -4.35 16.63 -32.18
CA VAL A 18 -4.80 17.04 -30.82
C VAL A 18 -6.27 17.47 -30.79
N LEU A 19 -7.06 17.29 -31.86
CA LEU A 19 -8.40 17.88 -31.94
C LEU A 19 -9.55 16.93 -32.34
N SER A 20 -9.39 15.60 -32.27
CA SER A 20 -10.41 14.70 -32.84
C SER A 20 -10.91 13.56 -31.96
N LEU A 21 -10.95 13.66 -30.63
CA LEU A 21 -11.64 12.67 -29.80
C LEU A 21 -12.33 13.28 -28.55
N VAL A 22 -13.20 14.27 -28.76
CA VAL A 22 -14.24 14.66 -27.77
C VAL A 22 -15.58 14.80 -28.49
N SER A 23 -16.35 13.70 -28.52
CA SER A 23 -17.82 13.55 -28.64
C SER A 23 -18.05 12.11 -29.12
N GLY A 24 -18.63 11.17 -28.39
CA GLY A 24 -19.81 11.27 -27.54
C GLY A 24 -21.04 10.80 -28.33
N CYS A 25 -21.36 9.50 -28.29
CA CYS A 25 -22.74 9.02 -28.44
C CYS A 25 -22.94 7.61 -27.83
N LEU A 26 -23.92 7.58 -26.94
CA LEU A 26 -24.55 6.47 -26.22
C LEU A 26 -25.08 5.33 -27.12
N ARG A 27 -24.93 4.09 -26.61
CA ARG A 27 -25.89 2.93 -26.50
C ARG A 27 -26.63 2.42 -27.76
N SER A 28 -26.86 1.11 -28.00
CA SER A 28 -26.91 -0.09 -27.13
C SER A 28 -26.90 -1.41 -27.94
N ALA A 29 -26.38 -2.47 -27.28
CA ALA A 29 -26.78 -3.90 -27.29
C ALA A 29 -26.52 -4.76 -28.57
N THR A 30 -25.87 -5.92 -28.51
CA THR A 30 -26.22 -7.11 -27.70
C THR A 30 -25.08 -8.15 -27.65
N LYS A 31 -24.97 -8.85 -26.49
CA LYS A 31 -24.59 -10.28 -26.24
C LYS A 31 -23.22 -10.76 -26.77
N ASP A 32 -22.30 -11.33 -25.97
CA ASP A 32 -22.48 -12.33 -24.91
C ASP A 32 -21.53 -12.07 -23.72
N THR A 33 -22.09 -11.93 -22.51
CA THR A 33 -21.35 -12.07 -21.26
C THR A 33 -21.78 -13.37 -20.62
N VAL A 34 -20.79 -14.23 -20.35
CA VAL A 34 -20.91 -15.46 -19.58
C VAL A 34 -21.37 -15.11 -18.17
N ASP A 35 -22.55 -15.63 -17.83
CA ASP A 35 -23.28 -15.45 -16.59
C ASP A 35 -22.71 -16.36 -15.51
N TRP A 36 -22.06 -15.79 -14.48
CA TRP A 36 -21.70 -16.48 -13.24
C TRP A 36 -22.49 -15.92 -12.05
N GLN A 37 -23.77 -15.60 -12.26
CA GLN A 37 -24.64 -15.17 -11.18
C GLN A 37 -25.77 -16.17 -10.93
N GLU A 38 -25.36 -17.41 -10.63
CA GLU A 38 -26.27 -18.40 -10.08
C GLU A 38 -26.40 -18.21 -8.56
N ARG A 39 -27.40 -17.38 -8.21
CA ARG A 39 -28.45 -17.76 -7.26
C ARG A 39 -28.00 -18.38 -5.92
N LEU A 40 -27.66 -17.54 -4.94
CA LEU A 40 -27.84 -17.86 -3.53
C LEU A 40 -29.03 -17.03 -2.99
N GLU A 41 -30.21 -17.60 -3.15
CA GLU A 41 -31.42 -17.15 -2.44
C GLU A 41 -31.22 -17.32 -0.92
N PRO A 42 -31.77 -16.43 -0.07
CA PRO A 42 -31.73 -16.60 1.37
C PRO A 42 -32.70 -17.71 1.78
N ALA A 43 -32.19 -18.81 2.32
CA ALA A 43 -33.02 -19.82 2.97
C ALA A 43 -33.70 -19.22 4.22
N PRO A 44 -34.97 -19.58 4.52
CA PRO A 44 -35.74 -18.98 5.60
C PRO A 44 -35.25 -19.44 6.97
N ALA A 45 -35.43 -18.55 7.95
CA ALA A 45 -35.05 -18.70 9.34
C ALA A 45 -35.49 -20.04 9.97
N THR A 46 -34.51 -20.82 10.42
CA THR A 46 -34.74 -21.89 11.40
C THR A 46 -34.23 -21.39 12.74
N GLN A 47 -35.16 -21.14 13.67
CA GLN A 47 -34.84 -20.81 15.06
C GLN A 47 -34.16 -22.01 15.71
N VAL A 48 -32.90 -21.85 16.11
CA VAL A 48 -32.30 -22.67 17.16
C VAL A 48 -32.07 -21.76 18.36
N LYS A 49 -32.91 -21.93 19.37
CA LYS A 49 -32.62 -21.51 20.74
C LYS A 49 -31.39 -22.28 21.19
N GLU A 50 -30.32 -21.60 21.56
CA GLU A 50 -29.68 -21.89 22.84
C GLU A 50 -28.76 -20.77 23.33
N THR A 51 -29.02 -20.43 24.60
CA THR A 51 -28.13 -19.84 25.60
C THR A 51 -27.48 -18.49 25.32
N VAL A 52 -28.21 -17.45 25.75
CA VAL A 52 -27.66 -16.23 26.35
C VAL A 52 -26.54 -16.62 27.31
N LYS A 53 -25.31 -16.27 26.94
CA LYS A 53 -24.25 -16.06 27.90
C LYS A 53 -23.81 -14.62 27.71
N ASP A 54 -24.25 -13.79 28.65
CA ASP A 54 -23.72 -12.45 28.85
C ASP A 54 -22.20 -12.49 28.78
N ALA A 55 -21.68 -11.86 27.74
CA ALA A 55 -20.38 -11.25 27.78
C ALA A 55 -20.55 -9.94 27.01
N ASP A 56 -20.95 -8.90 27.75
CA ASP A 56 -20.47 -7.54 27.50
C ASP A 56 -18.94 -7.56 27.58
N ALA A 57 -18.30 -8.18 26.59
CA ALA A 57 -16.96 -7.83 26.21
C ALA A 57 -17.13 -6.50 25.49
N VAL A 58 -17.04 -5.41 26.25
CA VAL A 58 -16.74 -4.10 25.70
C VAL A 58 -15.50 -4.32 24.85
N ALA A 59 -15.70 -4.47 23.54
CA ALA A 59 -14.62 -4.57 22.60
C ALA A 59 -13.81 -3.30 22.77
N SER A 60 -12.63 -3.41 23.38
CA SER A 60 -11.68 -2.32 23.44
C SER A 60 -11.60 -1.71 22.04
N PRO A 61 -11.70 -0.37 21.89
CA PRO A 61 -11.70 0.23 20.57
C PRO A 61 -10.45 -0.25 19.83
N VAL A 62 -10.64 -0.77 18.62
CA VAL A 62 -9.52 -1.11 17.74
C VAL A 62 -8.70 0.15 17.57
N VAL A 63 -7.52 0.21 18.18
CA VAL A 63 -6.62 1.35 18.06
C VAL A 63 -6.03 1.30 16.66
N ILE A 64 -6.58 2.09 15.75
CA ILE A 64 -6.08 2.18 14.38
C ILE A 64 -4.82 3.05 14.39
N ARG A 65 -3.65 2.41 14.28
CA ARG A 65 -2.34 3.07 14.33
C ARG A 65 -1.88 3.59 12.97
N ASP A 66 -2.19 2.87 11.88
CA ASP A 66 -1.90 3.33 10.52
C ASP A 66 -2.97 4.33 10.05
N LEU A 67 -2.79 5.61 10.42
CA LEU A 67 -3.75 6.66 10.10
C LEU A 67 -3.86 6.92 8.58
N ALA A 68 -2.80 6.68 7.82
CA ALA A 68 -2.83 6.83 6.37
C ALA A 68 -3.69 5.75 5.70
N GLU A 69 -3.77 4.55 6.28
CA GLU A 69 -4.73 3.51 5.87
C GLU A 69 -6.15 3.83 6.37
N ALA A 70 -6.26 4.28 7.61
CA ALA A 70 -7.54 4.60 8.26
C ALA A 70 -8.30 5.73 7.57
N GLU A 71 -7.56 6.70 7.04
CA GLU A 71 -8.10 7.89 6.38
C GLU A 71 -7.62 7.92 4.92
N PRO A 72 -8.25 7.15 4.01
CA PRO A 72 -7.84 7.02 2.62
C PRO A 72 -7.86 8.33 1.83
N GLU A 73 -8.75 9.25 2.20
CA GLU A 73 -8.94 10.55 1.54
C GLU A 73 -8.01 11.66 2.08
N SER A 74 -7.33 11.42 3.21
CA SER A 74 -6.45 12.41 3.83
C SER A 74 -5.12 12.52 3.07
N SER A 75 -4.75 13.76 2.73
CA SER A 75 -3.50 14.06 2.04
C SER A 75 -2.29 14.04 2.99
N ALA A 76 -1.08 13.92 2.44
CA ALA A 76 0.16 14.06 3.21
C ALA A 76 0.25 15.39 3.97
N TRP A 77 -0.18 16.48 3.33
CA TRP A 77 -0.17 17.83 3.93
C TRP A 77 -1.18 17.95 5.08
N THR A 78 -2.35 17.33 4.95
CA THR A 78 -3.38 17.30 6.01
C THR A 78 -2.87 16.58 7.27
N PHE A 79 -2.17 15.46 7.10
CA PHE A 79 -1.53 14.78 8.22
C PHE A 79 -0.41 15.62 8.84
N LEU A 80 0.42 16.26 8.00
CA LEU A 80 1.52 17.11 8.48
C LEU A 80 0.99 18.29 9.30
N GLU A 81 -0.03 18.99 8.81
CA GLU A 81 -0.68 20.10 9.53
C GLU A 81 -1.15 19.65 10.92
N ARG A 82 -1.90 18.55 10.98
CA ARG A 82 -2.34 17.95 12.26
C ARG A 82 -1.18 17.53 13.14
N ALA A 83 -0.09 17.03 12.57
CA ALA A 83 1.09 16.59 13.32
C ALA A 83 1.78 17.76 14.05
N LEU A 84 1.79 18.95 13.44
CA LEU A 84 2.40 20.15 14.01
C LEU A 84 1.63 20.67 15.24
N ASP A 85 0.32 20.44 15.29
CA ASP A 85 -0.53 20.82 16.42
C ASP A 85 -0.67 19.72 17.48
N ALA A 86 -0.38 18.47 17.10
CA ALA A 86 -0.43 17.31 17.99
C ALA A 86 0.78 17.25 18.94
N LYS A 87 0.66 16.41 19.97
CA LYS A 87 1.73 16.14 20.93
C LYS A 87 1.97 14.65 21.06
N ASP A 88 3.15 14.32 21.58
CA ASP A 88 3.55 12.97 21.97
C ASP A 88 3.30 11.94 20.84
N VAL A 89 2.82 10.74 21.20
CA VAL A 89 2.59 9.62 20.28
C VAL A 89 1.66 9.99 19.11
N GLN A 90 0.66 10.85 19.33
CA GLN A 90 -0.25 11.25 18.25
C GLN A 90 0.47 12.04 17.15
N ALA A 91 1.43 12.90 17.52
CA ALA A 91 2.25 13.61 16.54
C ALA A 91 3.10 12.62 15.74
N GLU A 92 3.69 11.62 16.40
CA GLU A 92 4.51 10.58 15.74
C GLU A 92 3.69 9.79 14.70
N LEU A 93 2.49 9.34 15.06
CA LEU A 93 1.59 8.63 14.13
C LEU A 93 1.19 9.50 12.93
N LEU A 94 0.91 10.79 13.16
CA LEU A 94 0.57 11.73 12.09
C LEU A 94 1.76 12.03 11.17
N PHE A 95 2.98 12.15 11.71
CA PHE A 95 4.20 12.28 10.89
C PHE A 95 4.44 11.03 10.03
N LEU A 96 4.25 9.83 10.57
CA LEU A 96 4.38 8.58 9.81
C LEU A 96 3.32 8.48 8.70
N ALA A 97 2.08 8.88 8.99
CA ALA A 97 1.02 8.94 7.99
C ALA A 97 1.36 9.94 6.86
N ALA A 98 1.85 11.13 7.21
CA ALA A 98 2.31 12.13 6.24
C ALA A 98 3.45 11.57 5.37
N ALA A 99 4.46 10.94 5.98
CA ALA A 99 5.58 10.33 5.26
C ALA A 99 5.12 9.22 4.29
N LYS A 100 4.25 8.30 4.75
CA LYS A 100 3.66 7.24 3.89
C LYS A 100 2.94 7.86 2.69
N ARG A 101 2.15 8.92 2.88
CA ARG A 101 1.46 9.62 1.81
C ARG A 101 2.41 10.34 0.85
N PHE A 102 3.47 10.97 1.35
CA PHE A 102 4.49 11.57 0.48
C PHE A 102 5.20 10.52 -0.37
N LEU A 103 5.56 9.36 0.19
CA LEU A 103 6.14 8.24 -0.56
C LEU A 103 5.20 7.74 -1.66
N GLN A 104 3.92 7.52 -1.34
CA GLN A 104 2.89 7.10 -2.31
C GLN A 104 2.70 8.12 -3.45
N ALA A 105 2.85 9.41 -3.15
CA ALA A 105 2.78 10.49 -4.13
C ALA A 105 4.12 10.82 -4.80
N THR A 106 5.13 9.93 -4.67
CA THR A 106 6.50 10.08 -5.21
C THR A 106 7.19 11.39 -4.83
N ARG A 107 6.87 11.92 -3.64
CA ARG A 107 7.44 13.15 -3.05
C ARG A 107 8.54 12.77 -2.04
N TYR A 108 9.60 12.17 -2.56
CA TYR A 108 10.64 11.52 -1.74
C TYR A 108 11.39 12.49 -0.83
N GLU A 109 11.71 13.69 -1.30
CA GLU A 109 12.38 14.72 -0.50
C GLU A 109 11.54 15.11 0.73
N GLN A 110 10.22 15.28 0.55
CA GLN A 110 9.33 15.60 1.67
C GLN A 110 9.22 14.41 2.62
N ALA A 111 9.11 13.18 2.10
CA ALA A 111 9.11 11.98 2.95
C ALA A 111 10.40 11.87 3.78
N GLU A 112 11.57 12.13 3.18
CA GLU A 112 12.86 12.12 3.87
C GLU A 112 12.90 13.15 5.00
N ILE A 113 12.52 14.40 4.71
CA ILE A 113 12.51 15.48 5.72
C ILE A 113 11.59 15.12 6.89
N ILE A 114 10.40 14.56 6.61
CA ILE A 114 9.46 14.18 7.67
C ILE A 114 10.02 13.00 8.48
N LEU A 115 10.50 11.94 7.84
CA LEU A 115 11.06 10.77 8.53
C LEU A 115 12.26 11.14 9.40
N ALA A 116 13.12 12.05 8.94
CA ALA A 116 14.26 12.53 9.73
C ALA A 116 13.85 13.37 10.95
N ARG A 117 12.64 13.95 10.93
CA ARG A 117 12.10 14.78 12.03
C ARG A 117 11.21 14.01 13.00
N THR A 118 10.75 12.81 12.65
CA THR A 118 10.01 11.95 13.57
C THR A 118 10.90 11.60 14.76
N GLN A 119 10.56 12.12 15.93
CA GLN A 119 11.28 11.86 17.17
C GLN A 119 10.62 10.67 17.86
N TYR A 120 11.37 9.64 18.26
CA TYR A 120 10.83 8.44 18.90
C TYR A 120 10.73 8.59 20.43
N ARG A 121 10.05 9.61 20.94
CA ARG A 121 10.08 9.87 22.39
C ARG A 121 9.15 8.88 23.09
N ASN A 122 9.72 7.81 23.65
CA ASN A 122 8.99 6.69 24.25
C ASN A 122 8.09 5.96 23.24
N ALA A 123 8.54 5.89 21.98
CA ALA A 123 7.79 5.26 20.90
C ALA A 123 7.57 3.78 21.17
N GLU A 124 6.32 3.34 21.02
CA GLU A 124 5.96 1.93 21.00
C GLU A 124 6.65 1.23 19.81
N SER A 125 6.89 -0.09 19.91
CA SER A 125 7.55 -0.89 18.86
C SER A 125 6.95 -0.64 17.48
N TRP A 126 5.62 -0.55 17.41
CA TRP A 126 4.87 -0.27 16.18
C TRP A 126 5.37 0.99 15.44
N VAL A 127 5.62 2.10 16.15
CA VAL A 127 6.06 3.36 15.54
C VAL A 127 7.48 3.23 14.98
N ILE A 128 8.34 2.54 15.73
CA ILE A 128 9.73 2.27 15.34
C ILE A 128 9.76 1.41 14.08
N ASP A 129 8.99 0.33 14.06
CA ASP A 129 8.93 -0.58 12.92
C ASP A 129 8.33 0.09 11.69
N GLN A 130 7.24 0.86 11.86
CA GLN A 130 6.66 1.62 10.77
C GLN A 130 7.68 2.60 10.18
N HIS A 131 8.43 3.30 11.03
CA HIS A 131 9.47 4.21 10.55
C HIS A 131 10.56 3.48 9.78
N LYS A 132 11.07 2.35 10.28
CA LYS A 132 12.07 1.53 9.57
C LYS A 132 11.57 1.10 8.20
N LEU A 133 10.32 0.65 8.10
CA LEU A 133 9.70 0.23 6.84
C LEU A 133 9.59 1.40 5.85
N LEU A 134 9.15 2.58 6.30
CA LEU A 134 9.07 3.77 5.44
C LEU A 134 10.47 4.28 5.03
N THR A 135 11.47 4.16 5.91
CA THR A 135 12.87 4.48 5.58
C THR A 135 13.45 3.51 4.55
N ALA A 136 13.10 2.22 4.64
CA ALA A 136 13.47 1.24 3.62
C ALA A 136 12.82 1.54 2.26
N ALA A 137 11.54 1.94 2.27
CA ALA A 137 10.84 2.37 1.07
C ALA A 137 11.52 3.60 0.42
N LEU A 138 11.93 4.58 1.23
CA LEU A 138 12.67 5.74 0.76
C LEU A 138 14.03 5.36 0.17
N ALA A 139 14.79 4.48 0.83
CA ALA A 139 16.07 4.01 0.34
C ALA A 139 15.94 3.28 -1.01
N LEU A 140 14.87 2.49 -1.17
CA LEU A 140 14.57 1.82 -2.43
C LEU A 140 14.20 2.81 -3.54
N ALA A 141 13.39 3.83 -3.22
CA ALA A 141 13.06 4.91 -4.16
C ALA A 141 14.27 5.74 -4.57
N GLY A 142 15.27 5.88 -3.68
CA GLY A 142 16.58 6.48 -3.96
C GLY A 142 17.58 5.55 -4.64
N GLU A 143 17.13 4.45 -5.27
CA GLU A 143 17.95 3.47 -5.98
C GLU A 143 19.05 2.81 -5.12
N ASN A 144 18.82 2.68 -3.80
CA ASN A 144 19.74 2.02 -2.87
C ASN A 144 19.11 0.75 -2.27
N PRO A 145 18.92 -0.31 -3.08
CA PRO A 145 18.25 -1.53 -2.63
C PRO A 145 19.05 -2.27 -1.55
N SER A 146 20.38 -2.13 -1.49
CA SER A 146 21.19 -2.74 -0.43
C SER A 146 20.92 -2.12 0.94
N ALA A 147 20.76 -0.79 1.00
CA ALA A 147 20.38 -0.10 2.23
C ALA A 147 18.95 -0.46 2.65
N ALA A 148 18.02 -0.52 1.69
CA ALA A 148 16.66 -0.97 1.94
C ALA A 148 16.63 -2.39 2.53
N TRP A 149 17.37 -3.34 1.94
CA TRP A 149 17.43 -4.72 2.42
C TRP A 149 17.89 -4.83 3.87
N ARG A 150 18.95 -4.09 4.24
CA ARG A 150 19.47 -4.11 5.61
C ARG A 150 18.41 -3.65 6.63
N LEU A 151 17.69 -2.57 6.31
CA LEU A 151 16.60 -2.07 7.17
C LEU A 151 15.47 -3.11 7.33
N LEU A 152 15.13 -3.85 6.28
CA LEU A 152 14.08 -4.86 6.29
C LEU A 152 14.48 -6.15 7.03
N ALA A 153 15.77 -6.51 6.98
CA ALA A 153 16.31 -7.67 7.66
C ALA A 153 16.31 -7.50 9.19
N ASP A 154 16.54 -6.28 9.67
CA ASP A 154 16.58 -5.91 11.09
C ASP A 154 15.18 -5.68 11.71
N THR A 155 14.12 -6.10 11.01
CA THR A 155 12.72 -5.97 11.45
C THR A 155 12.14 -7.37 11.71
N GLU A 156 11.84 -7.70 12.96
CA GLU A 156 11.38 -9.03 13.40
C GLU A 156 9.89 -9.27 13.09
N ASP A 157 9.55 -10.43 12.52
CA ASP A 157 8.19 -10.73 12.01
C ASP A 157 7.13 -10.87 13.12
N VAL A 158 7.55 -11.18 14.35
CA VAL A 158 6.66 -11.45 15.51
C VAL A 158 6.02 -10.16 16.04
N GLU A 159 6.67 -9.01 15.85
CA GLU A 159 6.22 -7.73 16.41
C GLU A 159 5.35 -6.91 15.44
N LEU A 160 5.37 -7.26 14.15
CA LEU A 160 4.66 -6.53 13.11
C LEU A 160 3.17 -6.83 13.11
N ASP A 161 2.34 -5.82 12.87
CA ASP A 161 0.93 -6.05 12.54
C ASP A 161 0.76 -6.54 11.08
N TYR A 162 -0.49 -6.84 10.69
CA TYR A 162 -0.78 -7.32 9.35
C TYR A 162 -0.37 -6.32 8.25
N GLY A 163 -0.61 -5.02 8.46
CA GLY A 163 -0.27 -3.98 7.49
C GLY A 163 1.24 -3.80 7.32
N GLN A 164 1.98 -3.81 8.43
CA GLN A 164 3.43 -3.73 8.45
C GLN A 164 4.09 -4.96 7.82
N ARG A 165 3.58 -6.17 8.11
CA ARG A 165 4.07 -7.39 7.45
C ARG A 165 3.89 -7.30 5.94
N ARG A 166 2.70 -6.90 5.48
CA ARG A 166 2.43 -6.75 4.04
C ARG A 166 3.39 -5.74 3.41
N LEU A 167 3.56 -4.57 4.01
CA LEU A 167 4.50 -3.56 3.52
C LEU A 167 5.94 -4.09 3.47
N ARG A 168 6.38 -4.80 4.52
CA ARG A 168 7.71 -5.43 4.55
C ARG A 168 7.90 -6.42 3.40
N TYR A 169 6.93 -7.30 3.16
CA TYR A 169 6.99 -8.26 2.07
C TYR A 169 7.05 -7.57 0.70
N ASP A 170 6.21 -6.57 0.47
CA ASP A 170 6.21 -5.79 -0.78
C ASP A 170 7.59 -5.13 -1.01
N LEU A 171 8.18 -4.55 0.04
CA LEU A 171 9.49 -3.92 -0.04
C LEU A 171 10.62 -4.93 -0.24
N GLN A 172 10.58 -6.09 0.42
CA GLN A 172 11.55 -7.17 0.22
C GLN A 172 11.50 -7.67 -1.23
N PHE A 173 10.31 -7.89 -1.75
CA PHE A 173 10.10 -8.30 -3.13
C PHE A 173 10.68 -7.29 -4.13
N GLN A 174 10.32 -6.01 -4.00
CA GLN A 174 10.84 -4.95 -4.88
C GLN A 174 12.36 -4.80 -4.76
N THR A 175 12.91 -4.95 -3.55
CA THR A 175 14.35 -4.89 -3.31
C THR A 175 15.10 -6.01 -4.03
N LEU A 176 14.58 -7.24 -3.98
CA LEU A 176 15.18 -8.38 -4.70
C LEU A 176 15.12 -8.18 -6.21
N PHE A 177 14.02 -7.62 -6.72
CA PHE A 177 13.90 -7.26 -8.14
C PHE A 177 14.91 -6.18 -8.55
N ALA A 178 15.07 -5.12 -7.75
CA ALA A 178 16.05 -4.07 -8.00
C ALA A 178 17.51 -4.55 -7.92
N GLN A 179 17.76 -5.67 -7.23
CA GLN A 179 19.07 -6.36 -7.17
C GLN A 179 19.24 -7.45 -8.23
N GLU A 180 18.30 -7.62 -9.17
CA GLU A 180 18.28 -8.68 -10.19
C GLU A 180 18.26 -10.11 -9.61
N LYS A 181 17.85 -10.26 -8.34
CA LYS A 181 17.75 -11.56 -7.64
C LYS A 181 16.39 -12.22 -7.87
N HIS A 182 16.05 -12.44 -9.14
CA HIS A 182 14.71 -12.90 -9.52
C HIS A 182 14.33 -14.27 -8.92
N HIS A 183 15.29 -15.19 -8.79
CA HIS A 183 15.05 -16.50 -8.17
C HIS A 183 14.66 -16.38 -6.69
N GLU A 184 15.33 -15.51 -5.94
CA GLU A 184 15.01 -15.23 -4.53
C GLU A 184 13.64 -14.54 -4.41
N ALA A 185 13.33 -13.62 -5.33
CA ALA A 185 12.02 -12.95 -5.35
C ALA A 185 10.87 -13.94 -5.62
N LEU A 186 11.06 -14.91 -6.51
CA LEU A 186 10.10 -15.98 -6.77
C LEU A 186 9.95 -16.93 -5.57
N ALA A 187 11.05 -17.27 -4.90
CA ALA A 187 11.02 -18.08 -3.68
C ALA A 187 10.25 -17.38 -2.55
N LEU A 188 10.35 -16.05 -2.45
CA LEU A 188 9.59 -15.25 -1.49
C LEU A 188 8.07 -15.40 -1.70
N ILE A 189 7.58 -15.36 -2.94
CA ILE A 189 6.17 -15.60 -3.27
C ILE A 189 5.75 -17.02 -2.89
N GLY A 190 6.57 -18.02 -3.25
CA GLY A 190 6.26 -19.43 -2.99
C GLY A 190 6.11 -19.75 -1.49
N ASN A 191 6.94 -19.15 -0.65
CA ASN A 191 6.89 -19.34 0.80
C ASN A 191 5.63 -18.74 1.45
N LEU A 192 5.12 -17.63 0.91
CA LEU A 192 3.86 -17.03 1.39
C LEU A 192 2.67 -17.94 1.07
N SER A 193 2.61 -18.45 -0.17
CA SER A 193 1.54 -19.36 -0.58
C SER A 193 1.47 -20.64 0.27
N LEU A 194 2.61 -21.14 0.75
CA LEU A 194 2.67 -22.34 1.59
C LEU A 194 2.29 -22.05 3.05
N LYS A 195 2.56 -20.85 3.56
CA LYS A 195 2.23 -20.47 4.95
C LYS A 195 0.73 -20.23 5.14
N ASP A 196 0.02 -19.77 4.10
CA ASP A 196 -1.44 -19.64 4.08
C ASP A 196 -2.17 -20.98 3.80
N SER A 197 -1.42 -22.00 3.39
CA SER A 197 -1.93 -23.36 3.08
C SER A 197 -1.66 -24.34 4.22
N THR A 198 -1.69 -23.90 5.49
CA THR A 198 -1.75 -24.84 6.61
C THR A 198 -3.10 -25.57 6.55
N PRO A 199 -3.10 -26.91 6.46
CA PRO A 199 -4.35 -27.66 6.41
C PRO A 199 -4.97 -27.66 7.81
N GLU A 200 -5.91 -26.75 8.05
CA GLU A 200 -6.92 -27.05 9.06
C GLU A 200 -7.81 -28.16 8.49
N HIS A 201 -7.84 -29.27 9.21
CA HIS A 201 -8.91 -30.27 9.18
C HIS A 201 -8.98 -31.19 7.94
N THR A 202 -8.04 -32.12 7.83
CA THR A 202 -8.32 -33.45 7.27
C THR A 202 -7.94 -34.55 8.26
N ASP A 203 -8.60 -34.55 9.41
CA ASP A 203 -8.64 -35.72 10.30
C ASP A 203 -10.06 -35.83 10.85
N SER A 204 -10.98 -36.34 10.03
CA SER A 204 -12.29 -36.87 10.45
C SER A 204 -12.96 -37.60 9.29
N LEU A 205 -12.35 -38.68 8.78
CA LEU A 205 -13.06 -39.77 8.10
C LEU A 205 -12.18 -41.03 8.11
N LEU A 206 -12.09 -41.69 9.27
CA LEU A 206 -11.86 -43.14 9.39
C LEU A 206 -12.71 -43.69 10.53
#